data_AF-A0A6B3CVM6-F1
#
_entry.id   AF-A0A6B3CVM6-F1
#
_cell.length_a   1.000
_cell.length_b   1.000
_cell.length_c   1.000
_cell.angle_alpha   90.00
_cell.angle_beta   90.00
_cell.angle_gamma   90.00
#
_symmetry.space_group_name_H-M   'P 1'
#
loop_
_entity.id
_entity.type
_entity.pdbx_description
1 polymer ?
#
loop_
_entity_poly.entity_id
_entity_poly.type
_entity_poly.pdbx_seq_one_letter_code
_entity_poly.pdbx_strand_id
1 'polypeptide(L)'
;GGTSYQRPLTAAAELLEEEFNDTARTRGDIVMLTDDDCGVTEEWMRGWNAARRRLGFRVFGVGIGSPRVAAAGSVLEALCDNLRSVEDFTDVHAAADLFRVI
;
A
#
# COMPACT_ATOMS: atom_id res chain seq x y z
N GLY A 1 -10.95 -0.55 -19.83
CA GLY A 1 -10.82 0.26 -18.59
C GLY A 1 -11.12 -0.65 -17.44
N GLY A 2 -10.33 -0.57 -16.37
CA GLY A 2 -10.48 -1.38 -15.17
C GLY A 2 -9.33 -1.07 -14.21
N THR A 3 -9.62 -1.10 -12.92
CA THR A 3 -8.62 -0.89 -11.87
C THR A 3 -7.68 -2.09 -11.81
N SER A 4 -6.40 -1.81 -11.59
CA SER A 4 -5.37 -2.83 -11.41
C SER A 4 -4.45 -2.35 -10.30
N TYR A 5 -4.39 -3.10 -9.21
CA TYR A 5 -3.41 -2.85 -8.15
C TYR A 5 -2.01 -3.32 -8.56
N GLN A 6 -1.93 -4.46 -9.26
CA GLN A 6 -0.67 -5.10 -9.60
C GLN A 6 0.25 -4.19 -10.43
N ARG A 7 -0.29 -3.49 -11.44
CA ARG A 7 0.53 -2.65 -12.33
C ARG A 7 1.26 -1.49 -11.62
N PRO A 8 0.57 -0.58 -10.90
CA PRO A 8 1.24 0.52 -10.22
C PRO A 8 2.12 0.04 -9.06
N LEU A 9 1.72 -1.01 -8.34
CA LEU A 9 2.54 -1.55 -7.24
C LEU A 9 3.80 -2.25 -7.75
N THR A 10 3.73 -3.01 -8.84
CA THR A 10 4.93 -3.56 -9.50
C THR A 10 5.88 -2.43 -9.90
N ALA A 11 5.39 -1.38 -10.56
CA ALA A 11 6.24 -0.25 -10.95
C ALA A 11 6.90 0.44 -9.74
N ALA A 12 6.16 0.60 -8.63
CA ALA A 12 6.73 1.16 -7.41
C ALA A 12 7.83 0.27 -6.81
N ALA A 13 7.64 -1.06 -6.80
CA ALA A 13 8.66 -1.99 -6.32
C ALA A 13 9.90 -2.03 -7.24
N GLU A 14 9.72 -1.91 -8.57
CA GLU A 14 10.81 -1.81 -9.54
C GLU A 14 11.65 -0.56 -9.29
N LEU A 15 11.02 0.60 -9.05
CA LEU A 15 11.75 1.84 -8.70
C LEU A 15 12.56 1.69 -7.40
N LEU A 16 11.99 1.05 -6.38
CA LEU A 16 12.70 0.78 -5.12
C LEU A 16 13.83 -0.24 -5.30
N GLU A 17 13.66 -1.22 -6.18
CA GLU A 17 14.69 -2.18 -6.56
C GLU A 17 15.83 -1.51 -7.31
N GLU A 18 15.55 -0.61 -8.24
CA GLU A 18 16.56 0.19 -8.95
C GLU A 18 17.40 1.01 -7.96
N GLU A 19 16.77 1.73 -7.04
CA GLU A 19 17.49 2.52 -6.03
C GLU A 19 18.31 1.62 -5.08
N PHE A 20 17.76 0.46 -4.67
CA PHE A 20 18.48 -0.51 -3.85
C PHE A 20 19.70 -1.07 -4.58
N ASN A 21 19.57 -1.43 -5.86
CA ASN A 21 20.67 -2.00 -6.63
C ASN A 21 21.77 -0.96 -6.91
N ASP A 22 21.42 0.32 -7.07
CA ASP A 22 22.37 1.41 -7.31
C ASP A 22 23.08 1.87 -6.02
N THR A 23 22.33 2.01 -4.92
CA THR A 23 22.81 2.72 -3.72
C THR A 23 22.78 1.89 -2.43
N ALA A 24 22.29 0.65 -2.48
CA ALA A 24 21.99 -0.20 -1.32
C ALA A 24 20.99 0.42 -0.31
N ARG A 25 20.25 1.47 -0.71
CA ARG A 25 19.21 2.07 0.12
C ARG A 25 18.01 1.13 0.24
N THR A 26 17.48 1.06 1.46
CA THR A 26 16.31 0.26 1.83
C THR A 26 15.28 1.14 2.51
N ARG A 27 14.10 0.58 2.79
CA ARG A 27 13.04 1.23 3.59
C ARG A 27 12.41 2.46 2.91
N GLY A 28 12.27 2.42 1.59
CA GLY A 28 11.32 3.32 0.92
C GLY A 28 9.89 3.05 1.39
N ASP A 29 9.01 4.04 1.34
CA ASP A 29 7.60 3.88 1.70
C ASP A 29 6.74 4.07 0.44
N ILE A 30 5.73 3.23 0.25
CA ILE A 30 4.74 3.32 -0.82
C ILE A 30 3.45 3.85 -0.22
N VAL A 31 2.87 4.90 -0.80
CA VAL A 31 1.52 5.36 -0.46
C VAL A 31 0.58 5.08 -1.63
N MET A 32 -0.41 4.23 -1.40
CA MET A 32 -1.41 3.83 -2.38
C MET A 32 -2.74 4.52 -2.08
N LEU A 33 -3.31 5.19 -3.08
CA LEU A 33 -4.62 5.84 -2.99
C LEU A 33 -5.53 5.21 -4.04
N THR A 34 -6.73 4.79 -3.65
CA THR A 34 -7.70 4.18 -4.57
C THR A 34 -9.14 4.30 -4.08
N ASP A 35 -10.07 4.41 -5.01
CA ASP A 35 -11.51 4.45 -4.76
C ASP A 35 -12.24 3.15 -5.14
N ASP A 36 -11.50 2.14 -5.61
CA ASP A 36 -12.05 0.91 -6.16
C ASP A 36 -11.41 -0.31 -5.50
N ASP A 37 -12.10 -1.45 -5.48
CA ASP A 37 -11.58 -2.71 -4.95
C ASP A 37 -11.12 -3.61 -6.10
N CYS A 38 -9.91 -4.17 -5.97
CA CYS A 38 -9.27 -4.93 -7.03
C CYS A 38 -8.54 -6.16 -6.46
N GLY A 39 -8.84 -7.31 -7.05
CA GLY A 39 -8.13 -8.55 -6.77
C GLY A 39 -6.67 -8.51 -7.23
N VAL A 40 -5.83 -9.32 -6.58
CA VAL A 40 -4.49 -9.67 -7.08
C VAL A 40 -4.34 -11.18 -7.14
N THR A 41 -3.49 -11.67 -8.03
CA THR A 41 -3.22 -13.12 -8.09
C THR A 41 -2.32 -13.56 -6.94
N GLU A 42 -2.48 -14.81 -6.50
CA GLU A 42 -1.61 -15.40 -5.46
C GLU A 42 -0.14 -15.43 -5.88
N GLU A 43 0.12 -15.68 -7.16
CA GLU A 43 1.48 -15.66 -7.72
C GLU A 43 2.13 -14.29 -7.54
N TRP A 44 1.40 -13.23 -7.90
CA TRP A 44 1.88 -11.88 -7.73
C TRP A 44 2.08 -11.55 -6.24
N MET A 45 1.17 -11.97 -5.36
CA MET A 45 1.28 -11.77 -3.92
C MET A 45 2.54 -12.44 -3.33
N ARG A 46 2.95 -13.62 -3.83
CA ARG A 46 4.20 -14.26 -3.42
C ARG A 46 5.43 -13.44 -3.82
N GLY A 47 5.46 -12.94 -5.06
CA GLY A 47 6.52 -12.06 -5.56
C GLY A 47 6.59 -10.75 -4.79
N TRP A 48 5.44 -10.12 -4.57
CA TRP A 48 5.28 -8.91 -3.76
C TRP A 48 5.87 -9.05 -2.36
N ASN A 49 5.51 -10.12 -1.65
CA ASN A 49 6.03 -10.40 -0.31
C ASN A 49 7.55 -10.67 -0.30
N ALA A 50 8.10 -11.26 -1.36
CA ALA A 50 9.54 -11.45 -1.49
C ALA A 50 10.27 -10.12 -1.71
N ALA A 51 9.76 -9.26 -2.61
CA ALA A 51 10.29 -7.92 -2.83
C ALA A 51 10.24 -7.09 -1.55
N ARG A 52 9.11 -7.11 -0.85
CA ARG A 52 8.90 -6.40 0.42
C ARG A 52 9.90 -6.82 1.50
N ARG A 53 10.13 -8.13 1.67
CA ARG A 53 11.15 -8.63 2.62
C ARG A 53 12.57 -8.21 2.24
N ARG A 54 12.90 -8.18 0.94
CA ARG A 54 14.24 -7.83 0.47
C ARG A 54 14.54 -6.34 0.59
N LEU A 55 13.60 -5.51 0.16
CA LEU A 55 13.77 -4.05 0.06
C LEU A 55 13.38 -3.32 1.36
N GLY A 56 12.61 -3.98 2.22
CA GLY A 56 12.22 -3.47 3.54
C GLY A 56 11.25 -2.29 3.49
N PHE A 57 10.47 -2.15 2.41
CA PHE A 57 9.50 -1.06 2.26
C PHE A 57 8.22 -1.28 3.05
N ARG A 58 7.56 -0.19 3.43
CA ARG A 58 6.20 -0.20 3.98
C ARG A 58 5.19 0.28 2.95
N VAL A 59 3.93 -0.09 3.16
CA VAL A 59 2.82 0.31 2.30
C VAL A 59 1.74 0.98 3.15
N PHE A 60 1.41 2.21 2.80
CA PHE A 60 0.33 2.97 3.42
C PHE A 60 -0.82 3.07 2.41
N GLY A 61 -2.03 2.70 2.82
CA GLY A 61 -3.20 2.72 1.97
C GLY A 61 -4.19 3.80 2.39
N VAL A 62 -4.76 4.49 1.41
CA VAL A 62 -5.90 5.41 1.60
C VAL A 62 -7.02 5.01 0.65
N GLY A 63 -8.10 4.47 1.21
CA GLY A 63 -9.35 4.21 0.50
C GLY A 63 -10.15 5.51 0.35
N ILE A 64 -10.69 5.77 -0.84
CA ILE A 64 -11.43 6.99 -1.17
C ILE A 64 -12.87 6.65 -1.53
N GLY A 65 -13.84 7.32 -0.91
CA GLY A 65 -15.25 7.33 -1.35
C GLY A 65 -16.07 6.09 -1.03
N SER A 66 -15.52 4.87 -1.11
CA SER A 66 -16.24 3.63 -0.78
C SER A 66 -15.67 2.97 0.48
N PRO A 67 -16.44 2.87 1.58
CA PRO A 67 -16.00 2.21 2.81
C PRO A 67 -15.60 0.74 2.62
N ARG A 68 -16.04 0.10 1.52
CA ARG A 68 -15.67 -1.28 1.21
C ARG A 68 -14.21 -1.44 0.81
N VAL A 69 -13.60 -0.41 0.24
CA VAL A 69 -12.21 -0.42 -0.22
C VAL A 69 -11.24 -0.59 0.94
N ALA A 70 -11.57 -0.01 2.10
CA ALA A 70 -10.81 -0.10 3.34
C ALA A 70 -11.40 -1.11 4.35
N ALA A 71 -12.29 -2.02 3.91
CA ALA A 71 -12.92 -2.99 4.81
C ALA A 71 -11.97 -4.12 5.22
N ALA A 72 -12.22 -4.69 6.40
CA ALA A 72 -11.54 -5.88 6.87
C ALA A 72 -11.74 -7.06 5.89
N GLY A 73 -10.66 -7.80 5.62
CA GLY A 73 -10.57 -8.87 4.64
C GLY A 73 -10.38 -8.42 3.19
N SER A 74 -10.26 -7.12 2.93
CA SER A 74 -9.99 -6.61 1.58
C SER A 74 -8.55 -6.92 1.13
N VAL A 75 -8.34 -6.95 -0.18
CA VAL A 75 -6.98 -7.07 -0.74
C VAL A 75 -6.12 -5.88 -0.32
N LEU A 76 -6.70 -4.69 -0.24
CA LEU A 76 -5.99 -3.49 0.18
C LEU A 76 -5.51 -3.60 1.63
N GLU A 77 -6.31 -4.18 2.54
CA GLU A 77 -5.90 -4.45 3.93
C GLU A 77 -4.69 -5.40 3.96
N ALA A 78 -4.72 -6.47 3.15
CA ALA A 78 -3.62 -7.42 3.10
C ALA A 78 -2.31 -6.84 2.53
N LEU A 79 -2.40 -5.78 1.71
CA LEU A 79 -1.24 -5.14 1.09
C LEU A 79 -0.62 -4.05 1.96
N CYS A 80 -1.40 -3.41 2.82
CA CYS A 80 -0.98 -2.22 3.57
C CYS A 80 -0.54 -2.55 5.01
N ASP A 81 0.50 -1.87 5.46
CA ASP A 81 0.89 -1.80 6.88
C ASP A 81 -0.05 -0.92 7.70
N ASN A 82 -0.63 0.09 7.05
CA ASN A 82 -1.58 0.99 7.65
C ASN A 82 -2.57 1.43 6.56
N LEU A 83 -3.83 1.01 6.71
CA LEU A 83 -4.91 1.34 5.79
C LEU A 83 -5.91 2.25 6.50
N ARG A 84 -6.24 3.37 5.87
CA ARG A 84 -7.22 4.35 6.34
C ARG A 84 -8.23 4.67 5.25
N SER A 85 -9.41 5.12 5.64
CA SER A 85 -10.33 5.80 4.73
C SER A 85 -9.98 7.27 4.65
N VAL A 86 -10.28 7.95 3.54
CA VAL A 86 -10.06 9.40 3.42
C VAL A 86 -10.86 10.17 4.48
N GLU A 87 -12.00 9.63 4.88
CA GLU A 87 -12.87 10.15 5.93
C GLU A 87 -12.18 10.17 7.31
N ASP A 88 -11.24 9.26 7.58
CA ASP A 88 -10.48 9.23 8.86
C ASP A 88 -9.63 10.50 9.04
N PHE A 89 -9.27 11.19 7.94
CA PHE A 89 -8.52 12.45 7.99
C PHE A 89 -9.40 13.68 8.18
N THR A 90 -10.72 13.52 8.10
CA THR A 90 -11.68 14.61 8.33
C THR A 90 -12.10 14.74 9.79
N ASP A 91 -11.87 13.69 10.60
CA ASP A 91 -11.97 13.75 12.06
C ASP A 91 -10.59 14.01 12.68
N VAL A 92 -10.46 15.16 13.34
CA VAL A 92 -9.22 15.61 13.98
C VAL A 92 -8.70 14.61 15.02
N HIS A 93 -9.58 13.83 15.66
CA HIS A 93 -9.18 12.82 16.64
C HIS A 93 -8.64 11.55 15.98
N ALA A 94 -9.25 11.09 14.89
CA ALA A 94 -8.76 9.95 14.10
C ALA A 94 -7.44 10.29 13.38
N ALA A 95 -7.33 11.52 12.85
CA ALA A 95 -6.11 12.02 12.24
C ALA A 95 -4.93 12.07 13.23
N ALA A 96 -5.18 12.33 14.53
CA ALA A 96 -4.12 12.37 15.54
C ALA A 96 -3.45 11.00 15.77
N ASP A 97 -4.17 9.89 15.59
CA ASP A 97 -3.59 8.55 15.73
C ASP A 97 -2.58 8.22 14.63
N LEU A 98 -2.61 8.92 13.50
CA LEU A 98 -1.62 8.79 12.43
C LEU A 98 -0.19 9.07 12.92
N PHE A 99 -0.04 10.03 13.84
CA PHE A 99 1.26 10.50 14.33
C PHE A 99 1.74 9.74 15.58
N ARG A 100 0.98 8.76 16.07
CA ARG A 100 1.31 7.97 17.26
C ARG A 100 1.97 6.62 16.94
N VAL A 101 2.08 6.26 15.67
CA VAL A 101 2.66 4.97 15.21
C VAL A 101 4.16 5.08 14.89
N ILE A 102 4.85 6.12 15.39
CA ILE A 102 6.28 6.38 15.13
C ILE A 102 7.14 5.81 16.25
#